data_AF-A0A261Q3K4-F1
#
_entry.id   AF-A0A261Q3K4-F1
#
_cell.length_a   1.000
_cell.length_b   1.000
_cell.length_c   1.000
_cell.angle_alpha   90.00
_cell.angle_beta   90.00
_cell.angle_gamma   90.00
#
_symmetry.space_group_name_H-M   'P 1'
#
loop_
_entity.id
_entity.type
_entity.pdbx_description
1 polymer ?
#
loop_
_entity_poly.entity_id
_entity_poly.type
_entity_poly.pdbx_seq_one_letter_code
_entity_poly.pdbx_strand_id
1 'polypeptide(L)'
;MSSEKSKRSHYLEPIFKLLRVSQWAGPANANQKLLNAGLVVVLMISYVAWVLHGESLIRDTDRTRREISELNAELAFEKSKLMQESRQSRIVQKVTPMGLRDYRNEQPPVKVVLPTKKPVQPE
;
A
#
# COMPACT_ATOMS: atom_id res chain seq x y z
N MET A 1 4.99 30.23 -13.51
CA MET A 1 4.03 29.09 -13.48
C MET A 1 3.67 28.59 -14.90
N SER A 2 4.65 28.49 -15.82
CA SER A 2 4.39 28.17 -17.25
C SER A 2 5.23 27.01 -17.82
N SER A 3 6.24 26.52 -17.09
CA SER A 3 7.19 25.51 -17.62
C SER A 3 6.66 24.07 -17.57
N GLU A 4 5.68 23.77 -16.71
CA GLU A 4 5.26 22.38 -16.44
C GLU A 4 4.24 21.83 -17.45
N LYS A 5 3.52 22.70 -18.17
CA LYS A 5 2.55 22.29 -19.18
C LYS A 5 3.19 21.78 -20.48
N SER A 6 4.41 22.21 -20.78
CA SER A 6 5.13 21.88 -22.03
C SER A 6 5.65 20.44 -22.07
N LYS A 7 6.07 19.87 -20.93
CA LYS A 7 6.58 18.49 -20.88
C LYS A 7 5.48 17.44 -21.06
N ARG A 8 4.25 17.69 -20.61
CA ARG A 8 3.13 16.74 -20.75
C ARG A 8 2.64 16.61 -22.20
N SER A 9 2.74 17.65 -23.03
CA SER A 9 2.31 17.55 -24.43
C SER A 9 3.25 16.68 -25.26
N HIS A 10 4.56 16.69 -24.98
CA HIS A 10 5.54 15.95 -25.79
C HIS A 10 5.34 14.42 -25.77
N TYR A 11 4.85 13.84 -24.66
CA TYR A 11 4.53 12.42 -24.59
C TYR A 11 3.25 12.04 -25.35
N LEU A 12 2.38 13.02 -25.61
CA LEU A 12 1.11 12.80 -26.30
C LEU A 12 1.23 13.03 -27.81
N GLU A 13 2.21 13.82 -28.27
CA GLU A 13 2.56 14.02 -29.68
C GLU A 13 2.62 12.73 -30.52
N PRO A 14 3.34 11.66 -30.12
CA PRO A 14 3.41 10.43 -30.91
C PRO A 14 2.06 9.72 -31.01
N ILE A 15 1.26 9.75 -29.93
CA ILE A 15 -0.08 9.15 -29.89
C ILE A 15 -1.03 9.93 -30.79
N PHE A 16 -1.03 11.26 -30.70
CA PHE A 16 -1.85 12.12 -31.56
C PHE A 16 -1.49 12.00 -33.05
N LYS A 17 -0.20 11.80 -33.36
CA LYS A 17 0.30 11.56 -34.72
C LYS A 17 -0.10 10.19 -35.25
N LEU A 18 -0.06 9.14 -34.42
CA LEU A 18 -0.55 7.79 -34.74
C LEU A 18 -2.06 7.76 -34.96
N LEU A 19 -2.82 8.44 -34.09
CA LEU A 19 -4.28 8.57 -34.19
C LEU A 19 -4.70 9.52 -35.32
N ARG A 20 -3.75 10.17 -36.02
CA ARG A 20 -4.04 11.04 -37.16
C ARG A 20 -5.14 12.06 -36.85
N VAL A 21 -5.11 12.66 -35.66
CA VAL A 21 -6.17 13.59 -35.23
C VAL A 21 -6.23 14.86 -36.10
N SER A 22 -5.11 15.27 -36.70
CA SER A 22 -5.06 16.47 -37.55
C SER A 22 -5.85 16.36 -38.85
N GLN A 23 -6.10 15.15 -39.36
CA GLN A 23 -6.88 14.93 -40.60
C GLN A 23 -8.39 14.84 -40.34
N TRP A 24 -8.83 14.92 -39.08
CA TRP A 24 -10.25 14.99 -38.73
C TRP A 24 -10.84 16.40 -38.85
N ALA A 25 -9.99 17.45 -38.89
CA ALA A 25 -10.42 18.85 -39.03
C ALA A 25 -10.48 19.36 -40.49
N GLY A 26 -10.18 18.51 -41.48
CA GLY A 26 -10.21 18.86 -42.91
C GLY A 26 -11.54 18.55 -43.62
N PRO A 27 -11.73 18.99 -44.87
CA PRO A 27 -12.91 18.65 -45.67
C PRO A 27 -12.92 17.14 -45.98
N ALA A 28 -13.67 16.39 -45.17
CA ALA A 28 -13.73 14.93 -45.25
C ALA A 28 -14.81 14.44 -46.22
N ASN A 29 -14.44 13.46 -47.05
CA ASN A 29 -15.37 12.74 -47.93
C ASN A 29 -16.42 11.96 -47.11
N ALA A 30 -17.60 11.69 -47.66
CA ALA A 30 -18.70 11.02 -46.94
C ALA A 30 -18.28 9.69 -46.25
N ASN A 31 -17.43 8.91 -46.91
CA ASN A 31 -16.90 7.64 -46.37
C ASN A 31 -15.99 7.86 -45.14
N GLN A 32 -15.22 8.95 -45.10
CA GLN A 32 -14.36 9.28 -43.95
C GLN A 32 -15.20 9.74 -42.75
N LYS A 33 -16.31 10.46 -42.97
CA LYS A 33 -17.24 10.83 -41.90
C LYS A 33 -17.88 9.59 -41.26
N LEU A 34 -18.27 8.61 -42.07
CA LEU A 34 -18.77 7.32 -41.62
C LEU A 34 -17.73 6.55 -40.79
N LEU A 35 -16.48 6.50 -41.26
CA LEU A 35 -15.40 5.82 -40.54
C LEU A 35 -15.08 6.49 -39.19
N ASN A 36 -14.99 7.83 -39.17
CA ASN A 36 -14.74 8.59 -37.95
C ASN A 36 -15.90 8.42 -36.94
N ALA A 37 -17.15 8.42 -37.41
CA ALA A 37 -18.31 8.16 -36.56
C ALA A 37 -18.26 6.74 -35.96
N GLY A 38 -17.91 5.73 -36.76
CA GLY A 38 -17.72 4.37 -36.27
C GLY A 38 -16.62 4.26 -35.21
N LEU A 39 -15.49 4.97 -35.40
CA LEU A 39 -14.41 5.00 -34.41
C LEU A 39 -14.88 5.60 -33.08
N VAL A 40 -15.64 6.69 -33.12
CA VAL A 40 -16.20 7.32 -31.90
C VAL A 40 -17.12 6.36 -31.15
N VAL A 41 -17.98 5.63 -31.86
CA VAL A 41 -18.87 4.62 -31.27
C VAL A 41 -18.06 3.51 -30.60
N VAL A 42 -17.03 2.98 -31.26
CA VAL A 42 -16.15 1.95 -30.68
C VAL A 42 -15.43 2.46 -29.44
N LEU A 43 -14.94 3.70 -29.45
CA LEU A 43 -14.34 4.31 -28.26
C LEU A 43 -15.34 4.46 -27.12
N MET A 44 -16.59 4.83 -27.42
CA MET A 44 -17.64 4.96 -26.41
C MET A 44 -17.99 3.61 -25.78
N ILE A 45 -18.12 2.55 -26.59
CA ILE A 45 -18.37 1.19 -26.10
C ILE A 45 -17.19 0.70 -25.25
N SER A 46 -15.96 0.91 -25.72
CA SER A 46 -14.74 0.54 -24.99
C SER A 46 -14.66 1.25 -23.64
N TYR A 47 -15.01 2.55 -23.61
CA TYR A 47 -15.06 3.31 -22.37
C TYR A 47 -16.06 2.73 -21.37
N VAL A 48 -17.29 2.44 -21.81
CA VAL A 48 -18.31 1.84 -20.94
C VAL A 48 -17.87 0.45 -20.45
N ALA A 49 -17.29 -0.37 -21.32
CA ALA A 49 -16.76 -1.69 -20.94
C ALA A 49 -15.65 -1.58 -19.89
N TRP A 50 -14.76 -0.58 -20.01
CA TRP A 50 -13.71 -0.30 -19.04
C TRP A 50 -14.28 0.11 -17.68
N VAL A 51 -15.30 0.99 -17.68
CA VAL A 51 -15.96 1.45 -16.45
C VAL A 51 -16.61 0.28 -15.70
N LEU A 52 -17.32 -0.60 -16.41
CA LEU A 52 -17.95 -1.78 -15.82
C LEU A 52 -16.93 -2.76 -15.23
N HIS A 53 -15.78 -2.96 -15.90
CA HIS A 53 -14.69 -3.76 -15.34
C HIS A 53 -14.11 -3.14 -14.07
N GLY A 54 -13.97 -1.81 -14.05
CA GLY A 54 -13.48 -1.08 -12.89
C GLY A 54 -14.32 -1.32 -11.63
N GLU A 55 -15.65 -1.33 -11.74
CA GLU A 55 -16.54 -1.56 -10.59
C GLU A 55 -16.36 -2.96 -9.99
N SER A 56 -16.27 -3.99 -10.83
CA SER A 56 -16.01 -5.36 -10.36
C SER A 56 -14.66 -5.48 -9.65
N LEU A 57 -13.62 -4.85 -10.20
CA LEU A 57 -12.28 -4.85 -9.64
C LEU A 57 -12.20 -4.13 -8.30
N ILE A 58 -12.90 -3.00 -8.14
CA ILE A 58 -12.98 -2.26 -6.87
C ILE A 58 -13.60 -3.15 -5.80
N ARG A 59 -14.71 -3.83 -6.13
CA ARG A 59 -15.41 -4.69 -5.18
C ARG A 59 -14.56 -5.90 -4.75
N ASP A 60 -13.81 -6.49 -5.68
CA ASP A 60 -12.93 -7.62 -5.36
C ASP A 60 -11.69 -7.16 -4.57
N THR A 61 -11.18 -5.95 -4.84
CA THR A 61 -10.13 -5.32 -4.04
C THR A 61 -10.58 -5.09 -2.60
N ASP A 62 -11.80 -4.59 -2.39
CA ASP A 62 -12.35 -4.38 -1.05
C ASP A 62 -12.53 -5.70 -0.28
N ARG A 63 -12.97 -6.78 -0.95
CA ARG A 63 -13.05 -8.12 -0.35
C ARG A 63 -11.67 -8.61 0.08
N THR A 64 -10.70 -8.55 -0.83
CA THR A 64 -9.32 -8.97 -0.56
C THR A 64 -8.71 -8.18 0.60
N ARG A 65 -9.00 -6.87 0.67
CA ARG A 65 -8.54 -6.01 1.78
C ARG A 65 -9.13 -6.43 3.13
N ARG A 66 -10.40 -6.85 3.16
CA ARG A 66 -11.03 -7.37 4.39
C ARG A 66 -10.39 -8.69 4.81
N GLU A 67 -10.19 -9.62 3.88
CA GLU A 67 -9.53 -10.90 4.16
C GLU A 67 -8.12 -10.71 4.73
N ILE A 68 -7.33 -9.79 4.15
CA ILE A 68 -6.00 -9.43 4.68
C ILE A 68 -6.11 -8.85 6.10
N SER A 69 -7.12 -8.02 6.38
CA SER A 69 -7.30 -7.44 7.71
C SER A 69 -7.66 -8.49 8.77
N GLU A 70 -8.48 -9.48 8.40
CA GLU A 70 -8.86 -10.60 9.26
C GLU A 70 -7.66 -11.51 9.54
N LEU A 71 -6.88 -11.86 8.51
CA LEU A 71 -5.65 -12.64 8.68
C LEU A 71 -4.65 -11.94 9.62
N ASN A 72 -4.49 -10.63 9.48
CA ASN A 72 -3.60 -9.86 10.34
C ASN A 72 -4.08 -9.84 11.80
N ALA A 73 -5.39 -9.76 12.02
CA ALA A 73 -5.96 -9.84 13.37
C ALA A 73 -5.72 -11.21 14.00
N GLU A 74 -5.88 -12.29 13.24
CA GLU A 74 -5.63 -13.65 13.71
C GLU A 74 -4.13 -13.89 14.00
N LEU A 75 -3.24 -13.40 13.14
CA LEU A 75 -1.80 -13.43 13.40
C LEU A 75 -1.43 -12.65 14.68
N ALA A 76 -2.02 -11.48 14.87
CA ALA A 76 -1.80 -10.67 16.07
C ALA A 76 -2.28 -11.40 17.33
N PHE A 77 -3.44 -12.08 17.25
CA PHE A 77 -3.98 -12.87 18.34
C PHE A 77 -3.08 -14.05 18.70
N GLU A 78 -2.66 -14.84 17.72
CA GLU A 78 -1.82 -16.03 17.96
C GLU A 78 -0.43 -15.61 18.47
N LYS A 79 0.14 -14.54 17.92
CA LYS A 79 1.38 -13.94 18.44
C LYS A 79 1.22 -13.49 19.89
N SER A 80 0.12 -12.82 20.22
CA SER A 80 -0.21 -12.40 21.58
C SER A 80 -0.28 -13.58 22.55
N LYS A 81 -0.94 -14.67 22.13
CA LYS A 81 -1.04 -15.91 22.90
C LYS A 81 0.34 -16.53 23.15
N LEU A 82 1.16 -16.65 22.09
CA LEU A 82 2.54 -17.13 22.22
C LEU A 82 3.36 -16.24 23.15
N MET A 83 3.27 -14.91 23.00
CA MET A 83 3.95 -13.96 23.89
C MET A 83 3.49 -14.09 25.34
N GLN A 84 2.21 -14.42 25.58
CA GLN A 84 1.66 -14.63 26.91
C GLN A 84 2.19 -15.93 27.53
N GLU A 85 2.29 -16.99 26.73
CA GLU A 85 2.87 -18.28 27.14
C GLU A 85 4.38 -18.20 27.37
N SER A 86 5.09 -17.43 26.56
CA SER A 86 6.54 -17.21 26.69
C SER A 86 6.91 -16.20 27.78
N ARG A 87 5.94 -15.62 28.51
CA ARG A 87 6.25 -14.72 29.63
C ARG A 87 6.98 -15.50 30.71
N GLN A 88 8.12 -14.97 31.14
CA GLN A 88 8.94 -15.56 32.20
C GLN A 88 8.12 -15.87 33.46
N SER A 89 7.20 -14.98 33.86
CA SER A 89 6.28 -15.21 34.98
C SER A 89 5.40 -16.46 34.82
N ARG A 90 4.86 -16.72 33.62
CA ARG A 90 4.05 -17.94 33.36
C ARG A 90 4.91 -19.19 33.25
N ILE A 91 6.09 -19.07 32.66
CA ILE A 91 7.06 -20.17 32.58
C ILE A 91 7.42 -20.63 33.99
N VAL A 92 7.81 -19.70 34.87
CA VAL A 92 8.15 -19.95 36.28
C VAL A 92 7.00 -20.66 36.99
N GLN A 93 5.75 -20.21 36.84
CA GLN A 93 4.58 -20.88 37.42
C GLN A 93 4.40 -22.33 36.93
N LYS A 94 4.68 -22.61 35.65
CA LYS A 94 4.60 -23.98 35.08
C LYS A 94 5.74 -24.88 35.56
N VAL A 95 6.94 -24.35 35.78
CA VAL A 95 8.12 -25.16 36.20
C VAL A 95 8.30 -25.27 37.71
N THR A 96 7.65 -24.40 38.50
CA THR A 96 7.62 -24.46 39.98
C THR A 96 7.14 -25.82 40.52
N PRO A 97 6.03 -26.44 40.03
CA PRO A 97 5.62 -27.76 40.49
C PRO A 97 6.58 -28.89 40.09
N MET A 98 7.51 -28.65 39.17
CA MET A 98 8.59 -29.60 38.80
C MET A 98 9.87 -29.38 39.64
N GLY A 99 9.86 -28.44 40.60
CA GLY A 99 11.00 -28.15 41.48
C GLY A 99 12.09 -27.28 40.86
N LEU A 100 11.91 -26.77 39.64
CA LEU A 100 12.86 -25.88 38.98
C LEU A 100 12.64 -24.43 39.41
N ARG A 101 13.71 -23.76 39.86
CA ARG A 101 13.70 -22.35 40.31
C ARG A 101 14.46 -21.48 39.30
N ASP A 102 13.85 -20.35 38.91
CA ASP A 102 14.47 -19.39 38.02
C ASP A 102 15.23 -18.32 38.82
N TYR A 103 16.56 -18.46 38.90
CA TYR A 103 17.45 -17.54 39.62
C TYR A 103 17.38 -16.10 39.12
N ARG A 104 16.93 -15.87 37.88
CA ARG A 104 16.85 -14.54 37.28
C ARG A 104 15.66 -13.71 37.80
N ASN A 105 14.64 -14.36 38.36
CA ASN A 105 13.45 -13.71 38.91
C ASN A 105 13.61 -13.34 40.39
N GLU A 106 14.56 -13.98 41.09
CA GLU A 106 14.84 -13.72 42.51
C GLU A 106 15.66 -12.43 42.72
N GLN A 107 16.31 -11.90 41.67
CA GLN A 107 17.12 -10.69 41.74
C GLN A 107 16.38 -9.49 41.11
N PRO A 108 16.03 -8.44 41.88
CA PRO A 108 15.40 -7.25 41.34
C PRO A 108 16.34 -6.50 40.39
N PRO A 109 15.83 -5.88 39.31
CA PRO A 109 16.66 -5.16 38.34
C PRO A 109 17.35 -3.97 39.01
N VAL A 110 18.68 -3.89 38.86
CA VAL A 110 19.50 -2.82 39.44
C VAL A 110 19.44 -1.58 38.53
N LYS A 111 19.09 -0.42 39.11
CA LYS A 111 19.09 0.87 38.39
C LYS A 111 20.54 1.28 38.10
N VAL A 112 20.96 1.15 36.84
CA VAL A 112 22.25 1.67 36.39
C VAL A 112 22.14 3.18 36.23
N VAL A 113 22.81 3.94 37.09
CA VAL A 113 22.86 5.41 37.01
C VAL A 113 24.13 5.79 36.26
N LEU A 114 23.99 6.39 35.07
CA LEU A 114 25.14 6.88 34.31
C LEU A 114 25.64 8.19 34.93
N PRO A 115 26.91 8.30 35.36
CA PRO A 115 27.45 9.57 35.83
C PRO A 115 27.57 10.52 34.63
N THR A 116 26.73 11.56 34.63
CA THR A 116 26.88 12.67 33.67
C THR A 116 28.15 13.43 34.05
N LYS A 117 29.18 13.37 33.19
CA LYS A 117 30.40 14.16 33.32
C LYS A 117 30.04 15.65 33.27
N LYS A 118 30.11 16.35 34.42
CA LYS A 118 30.03 17.82 34.44
C LYS A 118 31.15 18.38 33.54
N PRO A 119 30.86 19.32 32.62
CA PRO A 119 31.91 19.99 31.87
C PRO A 119 32.78 20.78 32.84
N VAL A 120 34.08 20.50 32.81
CA VAL A 120 35.13 21.25 33.51
C VAL A 120 35.11 22.67 32.96
N GLN A 121 34.77 23.65 33.80
CA GLN A 121 34.93 25.07 33.47
C GLN A 121 36.42 25.42 33.57
N PRO A 122 37.04 25.97 32.51
CA PRO A 122 38.40 26.49 32.59
C PRO A 122 38.40 27.80 33.40
N GLU A 123 39.42 27.94 34.27
CA GLU A 123 39.72 29.16 35.03
C GLU A 123 40.02 30.38 34.15
#